data_AF-A0A1L8FCN2-F1
#
_entry.id   AF-A0A1L8FCN2-F1
#
_cell.length_a   1.000
_cell.length_b   1.000
_cell.length_c   1.000
_cell.angle_alpha   90.00
_cell.angle_beta   90.00
_cell.angle_gamma   90.00
#
_symmetry.space_group_name_H-M   'P 1'
#
loop_
_entity.id
_entity.type
_entity.pdbx_description
1 polymer ?
#
loop_
_entity_poly.entity_id
_entity_poly.type
_entity_poly.pdbx_seq_one_letter_code
_entity_poly.pdbx_strand_id
1 'polypeptide(L)'
;MKGPWLVLAALCLALANLGAWAEDGLDFPEYDGEDRVIHISLKNYKAALKKYDVLALLYHEPIEDDKASQRQFEMEELIFELAAQVLEDKGVGFGLVDSEKDAAVAKKLGLDEEDSIYVFKDDEIIEYDGEFCADTLVEFLLDVLEDPIEFIEGSHELAAFENIDEEQKLIGYFKNEDSEHYKAYLDAAEEFHPYIPFFATFDSKVAKKLDLKINEIDYYEPFHDEPVTIPNKPNSEEEIVDFLHLHKRPTLRKLQPDSMYETWEDDLDGIHIVAFAEEDDPDGYEFLEIIKEVAEDNTDNPDLSIIWIDPEEFPLLIPYWEETFGIDLSRPHIGVVNVTDADSVWMDMEDEEDLPTVDELEDWIEDVLEGDINTEDDDDDDDDDDDDDDDDDDDDDDDDDDDDDDDDDDDDDDDDDDDDDDDDDDDDE
;
A
#
# COMPACT_ATOMS: atom_id res chain seq x y z
N MET A 1 48.12 -54.65 -11.17
CA MET A 1 47.57 -53.29 -11.33
C MET A 1 46.23 -53.21 -10.63
N LYS A 2 46.20 -52.91 -9.32
CA LYS A 2 44.96 -52.67 -8.53
C LYS A 2 45.25 -51.73 -7.33
N GLY A 3 46.14 -50.76 -7.51
CA GLY A 3 46.59 -49.82 -6.46
C GLY A 3 46.06 -48.39 -6.59
N PRO A 4 45.88 -47.80 -7.79
CA PRO A 4 45.53 -46.38 -7.89
C PRO A 4 44.04 -46.10 -7.67
N TRP A 5 43.15 -47.09 -7.87
CA TRP A 5 41.70 -46.87 -7.76
C TRP A 5 41.21 -46.80 -6.31
N LEU A 6 41.83 -47.55 -5.40
CA LEU A 6 41.49 -47.50 -3.96
C LEU A 6 41.93 -46.18 -3.32
N VAL A 7 43.01 -45.57 -3.80
CA VAL A 7 43.48 -44.26 -3.32
C VAL A 7 42.58 -43.15 -3.86
N LEU A 8 42.14 -43.22 -5.11
CA LEU A 8 41.17 -42.27 -5.66
C LEU A 8 39.81 -42.36 -4.96
N ALA A 9 39.31 -43.58 -4.72
CA ALA A 9 38.04 -43.79 -4.02
C ALA A 9 38.09 -43.29 -2.57
N ALA A 10 39.22 -43.49 -1.87
CA ALA A 10 39.41 -42.96 -0.52
C ALA A 10 39.54 -41.42 -0.50
N LEU A 11 40.11 -40.80 -1.55
CA LEU A 11 40.17 -39.35 -1.67
C LEU A 11 38.79 -38.74 -1.97
N CYS A 12 38.00 -39.39 -2.83
CA CYS A 12 36.62 -38.96 -3.13
C CYS A 12 35.68 -39.15 -1.92
N LEU A 13 35.85 -40.21 -1.12
CA LEU A 13 35.11 -40.39 0.13
C LEU A 13 35.54 -39.39 1.23
N ALA A 14 36.81 -38.98 1.25
CA ALA A 14 37.28 -37.94 2.17
C ALA A 14 36.79 -36.53 1.78
N LEU A 15 36.57 -36.28 0.47
CA LEU A 15 35.96 -35.06 -0.04
C LEU A 15 34.43 -35.07 0.05
N ALA A 16 33.78 -36.24 0.00
CA ALA A 16 32.34 -36.38 0.22
C ALA A 16 31.95 -36.23 1.71
N ASN A 17 32.92 -36.32 2.63
CA ASN A 17 32.76 -36.00 4.04
C ASN A 17 33.20 -34.55 4.37
N LEU A 18 33.57 -33.77 3.35
CA LEU A 18 33.51 -32.31 3.36
C LEU A 18 32.21 -31.91 2.66
N GLY A 19 31.10 -32.53 3.06
CA GLY A 19 29.80 -31.92 2.81
C GLY A 19 29.92 -30.48 3.28
N ALA A 20 29.60 -29.53 2.41
CA ALA A 20 29.29 -28.20 2.84
C ALA A 20 28.11 -28.37 3.79
N TRP A 21 28.44 -28.46 5.06
CA TRP A 21 27.57 -28.18 6.18
C TRP A 21 27.28 -26.69 6.04
N ALA A 22 26.27 -26.33 5.24
CA ALA A 22 25.43 -25.20 5.58
C ALA A 22 24.69 -25.65 6.85
N GLU A 23 25.41 -25.63 7.97
CA GLU A 23 24.93 -26.19 9.23
C GLU A 23 24.10 -25.18 10.02
N ASP A 24 24.23 -23.90 9.68
CA ASP A 24 23.30 -22.84 10.04
C ASP A 24 22.92 -22.17 8.70
N GLY A 25 21.63 -22.20 8.36
CA GLY A 25 21.10 -21.64 7.13
C GLY A 25 20.77 -20.15 7.28
N LEU A 26 20.00 -19.61 6.33
CA LEU A 26 19.25 -18.38 6.55
C LEU A 26 18.10 -18.72 7.50
N ASP A 27 18.31 -18.53 8.82
CA ASP A 27 17.24 -18.63 9.80
C ASP A 27 16.56 -17.26 9.88
N PHE A 28 15.30 -17.20 9.43
CA PHE A 28 14.47 -16.03 9.65
C PHE A 28 14.18 -15.89 11.15
N PRO A 29 14.17 -14.68 11.72
CA PRO A 29 13.77 -14.47 13.10
C PRO A 29 12.35 -15.02 13.33
N GLU A 30 12.22 -15.99 14.22
CA GLU A 30 10.92 -16.38 14.76
C GLU A 30 10.61 -15.46 15.96
N TYR A 31 9.34 -15.08 16.13
CA TYR A 31 8.93 -14.36 17.33
C TYR A 31 9.31 -15.17 18.58
N ASP A 32 10.09 -14.58 19.46
CA ASP A 32 10.67 -15.26 20.63
C ASP A 32 9.73 -15.34 21.83
N GLY A 33 8.57 -14.69 21.75
CA GLY A 33 7.54 -14.66 22.79
C GLY A 33 7.83 -13.67 23.92
N GLU A 34 8.79 -12.75 23.77
CA GLU A 34 9.02 -11.66 24.71
C GLU A 34 8.20 -10.42 24.33
N ASP A 35 7.36 -9.95 25.27
CA ASP A 35 6.56 -8.73 25.10
C ASP A 35 7.46 -7.47 25.07
N ARG A 36 7.53 -6.81 23.91
CA ARG A 36 8.28 -5.57 23.67
C ARG A 36 7.35 -4.38 23.46
N VAL A 37 6.13 -4.61 22.98
CA VAL A 37 5.14 -3.56 22.71
C VAL A 37 4.62 -2.98 24.02
N ILE A 38 4.62 -1.65 24.13
CA ILE A 38 4.31 -0.96 25.37
C ILE A 38 2.92 -0.35 25.30
N HIS A 39 2.06 -0.68 26.26
CA HIS A 39 0.85 0.11 26.50
C HIS A 39 1.21 1.56 26.92
N ILE A 40 0.90 2.53 26.06
CA ILE A 40 1.19 3.95 26.27
C ILE A 40 0.02 4.64 26.96
N SER A 41 0.33 5.34 28.04
CA SER A 41 -0.63 6.07 28.86
C SER A 41 -0.07 7.41 29.32
N LEU A 42 -0.93 8.21 29.95
CA LEU A 42 -0.53 9.46 30.60
C LEU A 42 0.64 9.32 31.60
N LYS A 43 0.91 8.12 32.13
CA LYS A 43 1.95 7.88 33.13
C LYS A 43 3.33 7.68 32.52
N ASN A 44 3.44 7.09 31.33
CA ASN A 44 4.70 6.62 30.74
C ASN A 44 5.04 7.25 29.38
N TYR A 45 4.11 7.90 28.66
CA TYR A 45 4.36 8.42 27.31
C TYR A 45 5.62 9.29 27.17
N LYS A 46 5.85 10.21 28.12
CA LYS A 46 7.07 11.07 28.12
C LYS A 46 8.37 10.29 28.31
N ALA A 47 8.30 9.15 28.99
CA ALA A 47 9.45 8.29 29.18
C ALA A 47 9.70 7.44 27.93
N ALA A 48 8.64 7.00 27.24
CA ALA A 48 8.72 6.29 25.97
C ALA A 48 9.34 7.18 24.88
N LEU A 49 8.78 8.37 24.63
CA LEU A 49 9.28 9.37 23.67
C LEU A 49 10.76 9.78 23.90
N LYS A 50 11.27 9.58 25.11
CA LYS A 50 12.67 9.90 25.45
C LYS A 50 13.59 8.69 25.36
N LYS A 51 13.04 7.48 25.45
CA LYS A 51 13.80 6.23 25.53
C LYS A 51 14.27 5.80 24.14
N TYR A 52 13.41 5.98 23.14
CA TYR A 52 13.61 5.51 21.79
C TYR A 52 13.98 6.68 20.87
N ASP A 53 14.78 6.38 19.85
CA ASP A 53 15.15 7.35 18.82
C ASP A 53 13.97 7.52 17.83
N VAL A 54 13.25 6.43 17.55
CA VAL A 54 11.98 6.40 16.82
C VAL A 54 10.94 5.62 17.65
N LEU A 55 9.70 6.10 17.73
CA LEU A 55 8.61 5.41 18.44
C LEU A 55 7.38 5.29 17.54
N ALA A 56 7.01 4.07 17.16
CA ALA A 56 5.78 3.77 16.44
C ALA A 56 4.64 3.44 17.41
N LEU A 57 3.50 4.11 17.28
CA LEU A 57 2.33 3.93 18.12
C LEU A 57 1.12 3.56 17.27
N LEU A 58 0.57 2.36 17.48
CA LEU A 58 -0.75 2.02 16.96
C LEU A 58 -1.81 2.66 17.86
N TYR A 59 -2.60 3.57 17.29
CA TYR A 59 -3.73 4.19 17.93
C TYR A 59 -4.99 3.41 17.55
N HIS A 60 -5.51 2.60 18.47
CA HIS A 60 -6.53 1.60 18.14
C HIS A 60 -7.86 1.86 18.86
N GLU A 61 -8.94 1.37 18.24
CA GLU A 61 -10.26 1.34 18.87
C GLU A 61 -10.30 0.44 20.12
N PRO A 62 -11.28 0.62 21.03
CA PRO A 62 -11.50 -0.31 22.12
C PRO A 62 -11.90 -1.68 21.60
N ILE A 63 -11.12 -2.70 21.94
CA ILE A 63 -11.36 -4.07 21.51
C ILE A 63 -12.75 -4.54 21.96
N GLU A 64 -13.59 -4.95 21.00
CA GLU A 64 -14.92 -5.49 21.27
C GLU A 64 -14.86 -6.87 21.98
N ASP A 65 -15.96 -7.23 22.66
CA ASP A 65 -16.06 -8.48 23.43
C ASP A 65 -16.19 -9.73 22.52
N ASP A 66 -16.42 -9.55 21.22
CA ASP A 66 -16.56 -10.67 20.28
C ASP A 66 -15.20 -11.28 19.88
N LYS A 67 -15.25 -12.52 19.38
CA LYS A 67 -14.05 -13.29 19.10
C LYS A 67 -13.32 -12.87 17.83
N ALA A 68 -14.00 -12.22 16.87
CA ALA A 68 -13.37 -11.79 15.64
C ALA A 68 -12.48 -10.58 15.93
N SER A 69 -13.04 -9.56 16.60
CA SER A 69 -12.30 -8.34 16.98
C SER A 69 -11.11 -8.64 17.88
N GLN A 70 -11.26 -9.55 18.87
CA GLN A 70 -10.12 -9.98 19.70
C GLN A 70 -9.01 -10.65 18.90
N ARG A 71 -9.34 -11.46 17.90
CA ARG A 71 -8.34 -12.15 17.07
C ARG A 71 -7.65 -11.22 16.09
N GLN A 72 -8.39 -10.25 15.56
CA GLN A 72 -7.82 -9.22 14.70
C GLN A 72 -6.78 -8.41 15.48
N PHE A 73 -7.15 -7.92 16.66
CA PHE A 73 -6.22 -7.18 17.52
C PHE A 73 -5.02 -8.04 17.97
N GLU A 74 -5.23 -9.32 18.31
CA GLU A 74 -4.12 -10.25 18.62
C GLU A 74 -3.13 -10.41 17.45
N MET A 75 -3.62 -10.33 16.21
CA MET A 75 -2.78 -10.41 15.01
C MET A 75 -1.99 -9.10 14.80
N GLU A 76 -2.64 -7.95 14.93
CA GLU A 76 -2.01 -6.62 14.85
C GLU A 76 -0.93 -6.45 15.91
N GLU A 77 -1.22 -6.82 17.16
CA GLU A 77 -0.25 -6.79 18.27
C GLU A 77 0.94 -7.72 17.97
N LEU A 78 0.71 -8.91 17.40
CA LEU A 78 1.79 -9.85 17.07
C LEU A 78 2.69 -9.33 15.94
N ILE A 79 2.13 -8.65 14.95
CA ILE A 79 2.90 -7.97 13.88
C ILE A 79 3.80 -6.89 14.49
N PHE A 80 3.25 -6.08 15.39
CA PHE A 80 4.01 -5.09 16.15
C PHE A 80 5.12 -5.72 17.01
N GLU A 81 4.84 -6.83 17.67
CA GLU A 81 5.84 -7.56 18.47
C GLU A 81 6.98 -8.10 17.61
N LEU A 82 6.67 -8.62 16.41
CA LEU A 82 7.69 -9.09 15.47
C LEU A 82 8.57 -7.94 14.97
N ALA A 83 7.96 -6.82 14.56
CA ALA A 83 8.70 -5.63 14.14
C ALA A 83 9.56 -5.07 15.30
N ALA A 84 9.02 -5.05 16.52
CA ALA A 84 9.74 -4.64 17.73
C ALA A 84 10.94 -5.53 18.03
N GLN A 85 10.82 -6.84 17.82
CA GLN A 85 11.95 -7.77 17.96
C GLN A 85 13.05 -7.51 16.92
N VAL A 86 12.68 -7.25 15.67
CA VAL A 86 13.64 -7.00 14.58
C VAL A 86 14.38 -5.68 14.77
N LEU A 87 13.70 -4.64 15.23
CA LEU A 87 14.26 -3.29 15.36
C LEU A 87 14.76 -2.91 16.76
N GLU A 88 14.76 -3.86 17.71
CA GLU A 88 15.14 -3.61 19.11
C GLU A 88 16.56 -3.01 19.24
N ASP A 89 17.51 -3.50 18.45
CA ASP A 89 18.91 -3.06 18.49
C ASP A 89 19.17 -1.74 17.75
N LYS A 90 18.18 -1.29 16.96
CA LYS A 90 18.18 0.00 16.25
C LYS A 90 17.54 1.13 17.04
N GLY A 91 17.05 0.85 18.25
CA GLY A 91 16.52 1.89 19.14
C GLY A 91 15.09 2.32 18.80
N VAL A 92 14.37 1.53 18.01
CA VAL A 92 12.95 1.75 17.69
C VAL A 92 12.07 1.16 18.80
N GLY A 93 11.06 1.91 19.23
CA GLY A 93 10.06 1.48 20.19
C GLY A 93 8.70 1.28 19.52
N PHE A 94 7.92 0.36 20.07
CA PHE A 94 6.55 0.11 19.64
C PHE A 94 5.60 0.27 20.83
N GLY A 95 4.40 0.78 20.58
CA GLY A 95 3.39 0.93 21.62
C GLY A 95 1.97 0.99 21.11
N LEU A 96 1.06 0.79 22.04
CA LEU A 96 -0.39 0.78 21.82
C LEU A 96 -1.03 1.95 22.59
N VAL A 97 -1.94 2.66 21.95
CA VAL A 97 -2.74 3.71 22.56
C VAL A 97 -4.21 3.43 22.31
N ASP A 98 -4.95 3.10 23.36
CA ASP A 98 -6.41 2.87 23.29
C ASP A 98 -7.16 4.21 23.19
N SER A 99 -8.04 4.34 22.20
CA SER A 99 -8.73 5.59 21.90
C SER A 99 -9.68 6.08 23.00
N GLU A 100 -10.25 5.17 23.79
CA GLU A 100 -11.12 5.52 24.91
C GLU A 100 -10.38 5.60 26.24
N LYS A 101 -9.63 4.56 26.60
CA LYS A 101 -8.95 4.45 27.90
C LYS A 101 -7.82 5.47 28.02
N ASP A 102 -7.16 5.75 26.89
CA ASP A 102 -5.98 6.60 26.79
C ASP A 102 -6.19 7.84 25.91
N ALA A 103 -7.46 8.22 25.65
CA ALA A 103 -7.89 9.45 24.96
C ALA A 103 -7.11 10.72 25.36
N ALA A 104 -6.75 10.85 26.64
CA ALA A 104 -6.06 12.01 27.16
C ALA A 104 -4.56 12.06 26.80
N VAL A 105 -3.93 10.93 26.47
CA VAL A 105 -2.59 10.88 25.88
C VAL A 105 -2.67 10.98 24.36
N ALA A 106 -3.62 10.31 23.70
CA ALA A 106 -3.86 10.45 22.25
C ALA A 106 -3.97 11.93 21.83
N LYS A 107 -4.87 12.67 22.49
CA LYS A 107 -5.03 14.13 22.29
C LYS A 107 -3.76 14.97 22.55
N LYS A 108 -2.84 14.50 23.38
CA LYS A 108 -1.59 15.23 23.66
C LYS A 108 -0.50 14.95 22.63
N LEU A 109 -0.58 13.79 22.01
CA LEU A 109 0.32 13.33 20.97
C LEU A 109 -0.19 13.72 19.59
N GLY A 110 -1.47 14.10 19.46
CA GLY A 110 -2.07 14.46 18.18
C GLY A 110 -2.49 13.25 17.36
N LEU A 111 -2.85 12.14 18.02
CA LEU A 111 -3.41 10.96 17.36
C LEU A 111 -4.89 11.22 17.16
N ASP A 112 -5.31 11.35 15.91
CA ASP A 112 -6.65 11.78 15.54
C ASP A 112 -7.41 10.72 14.72
N GLU A 113 -6.71 9.81 14.04
CA GLU A 113 -7.29 8.74 13.20
C GLU A 113 -7.12 7.35 13.83
N GLU A 114 -8.25 6.77 14.23
CA GLU A 114 -8.29 5.42 14.83
C GLU A 114 -7.86 4.36 13.82
N ASP A 115 -7.18 3.34 14.32
CA ASP A 115 -6.53 2.24 13.59
C ASP A 115 -5.33 2.63 12.72
N SER A 116 -4.83 3.87 12.85
CA SER A 116 -3.59 4.34 12.22
C SER A 116 -2.35 4.16 13.10
N ILE A 117 -1.18 4.10 12.45
CA ILE A 117 0.13 4.05 13.12
C ILE A 117 0.79 5.43 13.05
N TYR A 118 1.17 5.96 14.21
CA TYR A 118 1.90 7.23 14.30
C TYR A 118 3.35 7.00 14.69
N VAL A 119 4.28 7.45 13.85
CA VAL A 119 5.72 7.32 14.04
C VAL A 119 6.31 8.66 14.49
N PHE A 120 6.94 8.65 15.66
CA PHE A 120 7.59 9.82 16.24
C PHE A 120 9.10 9.73 16.02
N LYS A 121 9.69 10.72 15.34
CA LYS A 121 11.13 10.89 15.18
C LYS A 121 11.50 12.33 15.49
N ASP A 122 12.35 12.53 16.49
CA ASP A 122 12.72 13.86 16.98
C ASP A 122 11.50 14.76 17.33
N ASP A 123 11.24 15.80 16.54
CA ASP A 123 10.10 16.71 16.69
C ASP A 123 8.98 16.44 15.65
N GLU A 124 9.19 15.49 14.72
CA GLU A 124 8.27 15.12 13.65
C GLU A 124 7.34 13.96 14.03
N ILE A 125 6.14 14.00 13.45
CA ILE A 125 5.10 12.98 13.58
C ILE A 125 4.70 12.57 12.18
N ILE A 126 4.94 11.31 11.84
CA ILE A 126 4.60 10.72 10.55
C ILE A 126 3.41 9.80 10.78
N GLU A 127 2.35 9.99 10.00
CA GLU A 127 1.21 9.09 9.95
C GLU A 127 1.52 8.02 8.89
N TYR A 128 1.59 6.76 9.33
CA TYR A 128 1.81 5.63 8.43
C TYR A 128 0.47 5.10 7.96
N ASP A 129 0.29 5.14 6.65
CA ASP A 129 -0.95 4.79 5.96
C ASP A 129 -0.69 3.76 4.84
N GLY A 130 0.05 2.73 5.23
CA GLY A 130 0.42 1.60 4.38
C GLY A 130 -0.05 0.26 4.95
N GLU A 131 0.33 -0.83 4.28
CA GLU A 131 -0.01 -2.20 4.63
C GLU A 131 0.39 -2.51 6.07
N PHE A 132 -0.53 -3.09 6.83
CA PHE A 132 -0.25 -3.57 8.18
C PHE A 132 0.42 -4.94 8.14
N CYS A 133 1.70 -4.98 7.81
CA CYS A 133 2.53 -6.19 7.79
C CYS A 133 3.94 -5.91 8.36
N ALA A 134 4.58 -6.96 8.90
CA ALA A 134 5.79 -6.77 9.70
C ALA A 134 7.02 -6.41 8.86
N ASP A 135 7.10 -6.92 7.63
CA ASP A 135 8.13 -6.59 6.64
C ASP A 135 8.02 -5.14 6.18
N THR A 136 6.88 -4.70 5.65
CA THR A 136 6.69 -3.31 5.20
C THR A 136 6.88 -2.32 6.34
N LEU A 137 6.35 -2.59 7.54
CA LEU A 137 6.60 -1.74 8.72
C LEU A 137 8.08 -1.67 9.11
N VAL A 138 8.81 -2.79 9.00
CA VAL A 138 10.24 -2.82 9.30
C VAL A 138 11.01 -2.01 8.27
N GLU A 139 10.71 -2.15 6.98
CA GLU A 139 11.33 -1.41 5.89
C GLU A 139 11.07 0.10 6.05
N PHE A 140 9.81 0.49 6.19
CA PHE A 140 9.41 1.87 6.44
C PHE A 140 10.14 2.48 7.65
N LEU A 141 10.19 1.78 8.79
CA LEU A 141 10.87 2.29 9.99
C LEU A 141 12.40 2.32 9.86
N LEU A 142 12.98 1.52 8.96
CA LEU A 142 14.40 1.64 8.61
C LEU A 142 14.65 2.91 7.82
N ASP A 143 13.79 3.25 6.87
CA ASP A 143 13.88 4.48 6.10
C ASP A 143 13.63 5.70 6.98
N VAL A 144 12.66 5.62 7.90
CA VAL A 144 12.48 6.63 8.96
C VAL A 144 13.75 6.81 9.78
N LEU A 145 14.57 5.79 10.05
CA LEU A 145 15.82 5.96 10.81
C LEU A 145 16.93 6.67 10.03
N GLU A 146 16.86 6.72 8.71
CA GLU A 146 17.90 7.34 7.87
C GLU A 146 17.87 8.88 7.96
N ASP A 147 18.93 9.52 7.45
CA ASP A 147 18.96 10.99 7.35
C ASP A 147 18.01 11.41 6.21
N PRO A 148 17.22 12.50 6.37
CA PRO A 148 16.21 12.90 5.38
C PRO A 148 16.79 13.43 4.07
N ILE A 149 18.13 13.55 3.96
CA ILE A 149 18.80 13.96 2.73
C ILE A 149 19.94 13.00 2.41
N GLU A 150 19.88 12.41 1.23
CA GLU A 150 20.97 11.63 0.66
C GLU A 150 21.97 12.50 -0.13
N PHE A 151 23.27 12.27 0.07
CA PHE A 151 24.31 13.05 -0.60
C PHE A 151 24.86 12.36 -1.86
N ILE A 152 24.86 13.09 -2.97
CA ILE A 152 25.44 12.62 -4.23
C ILE A 152 26.85 13.20 -4.43
N GLU A 153 27.85 12.35 -4.22
CA GLU A 153 29.29 12.53 -4.35
C GLU A 153 29.93 11.63 -5.44
N GLY A 154 29.53 11.83 -6.69
CA GLY A 154 30.30 11.30 -7.82
C GLY A 154 29.43 10.67 -8.88
N SER A 155 29.94 9.63 -9.54
CA SER A 155 29.25 9.02 -10.68
C SER A 155 28.44 7.78 -10.35
N HIS A 156 28.68 7.15 -9.20
CA HIS A 156 27.94 5.95 -8.82
C HIS A 156 26.61 6.33 -8.16
N GLU A 157 26.66 7.18 -7.14
CA GLU A 157 25.46 7.74 -6.49
C GLU A 157 24.61 8.54 -7.48
N LEU A 158 25.23 9.28 -8.41
CA LEU A 158 24.47 9.95 -9.47
C LEU A 158 23.73 8.96 -10.37
N ALA A 159 24.33 7.81 -10.68
CA ALA A 159 23.67 6.80 -11.49
C ALA A 159 22.55 6.08 -10.70
N ALA A 160 22.70 5.93 -9.38
CA ALA A 160 21.62 5.42 -8.53
C ALA A 160 20.44 6.41 -8.51
N PHE A 161 20.72 7.70 -8.31
CA PHE A 161 19.71 8.76 -8.40
C PHE A 161 19.02 8.80 -9.77
N GLU A 162 19.77 8.71 -10.87
CA GLU A 162 19.21 8.71 -12.23
C GLU A 162 18.33 7.48 -12.51
N ASN A 163 18.47 6.39 -11.76
CA ASN A 163 17.71 5.15 -11.94
C ASN A 163 16.40 5.07 -11.13
N ILE A 164 16.14 6.01 -10.21
CA ILE A 164 14.87 6.05 -9.47
C ILE A 164 13.83 6.69 -10.39
N ASP A 165 12.91 5.93 -10.97
CA ASP A 165 11.86 6.47 -11.85
C ASP A 165 10.46 6.33 -11.25
N GLU A 166 10.21 5.39 -10.35
CA GLU A 166 8.86 5.11 -9.84
C GLU A 166 8.35 6.10 -8.77
N GLU A 167 9.25 6.89 -8.19
CA GLU A 167 8.95 7.76 -7.05
C GLU A 167 9.29 9.22 -7.31
N GLN A 168 8.57 10.11 -6.61
CA GLN A 168 8.87 11.54 -6.59
C GLN A 168 10.25 11.75 -5.98
N LYS A 169 11.11 12.55 -6.61
CA LYS A 169 12.43 12.84 -6.04
C LYS A 169 12.87 14.27 -6.27
N LEU A 170 13.59 14.82 -5.30
CA LEU A 170 14.17 16.16 -5.42
C LEU A 170 15.69 16.10 -5.39
N ILE A 171 16.34 17.00 -6.11
CA ILE A 171 17.77 17.25 -5.92
C ILE A 171 18.14 18.72 -5.86
N GLY A 172 18.85 19.11 -4.80
CA GLY A 172 19.38 20.46 -4.63
C GLY A 172 20.91 20.55 -4.78
N TYR A 173 21.40 21.58 -5.50
CA TYR A 173 22.83 21.91 -5.52
C TYR A 173 23.15 23.08 -4.60
N PHE A 174 23.85 22.81 -3.50
CA PHE A 174 24.22 23.83 -2.51
C PHE A 174 25.72 23.99 -2.36
N LYS A 175 26.12 24.99 -1.58
CA LYS A 175 27.55 25.30 -1.37
C LYS A 175 28.22 24.31 -0.42
N ASN A 176 27.52 23.94 0.66
CA ASN A 176 27.91 23.06 1.76
C ASN A 176 26.77 23.01 2.81
N GLU A 177 26.91 22.15 3.80
CA GLU A 177 25.98 21.98 4.94
C GLU A 177 25.75 23.28 5.76
N ASP A 178 26.73 24.18 5.77
CA ASP A 178 26.62 25.47 6.47
C ASP A 178 25.76 26.50 5.73
N SER A 179 25.32 26.21 4.50
CA SER A 179 24.50 27.11 3.68
C SER A 179 23.11 27.29 4.29
N GLU A 180 22.63 28.54 4.38
CA GLU A 180 21.27 28.81 4.86
C GLU A 180 20.20 28.16 3.96
N HIS A 181 20.47 28.05 2.66
CA HIS A 181 19.55 27.41 1.69
C HIS A 181 19.56 25.88 1.77
N TYR A 182 20.67 25.28 2.19
CA TYR A 182 20.70 23.84 2.43
C TYR A 182 19.90 23.50 3.69
N LYS A 183 19.98 24.34 4.72
CA LYS A 183 19.19 24.16 5.95
C LYS A 183 17.70 24.27 5.69
N ALA A 184 17.27 25.30 4.94
CA ALA A 184 15.87 25.39 4.53
C ALA A 184 15.40 24.19 3.67
N TYR A 185 16.30 23.59 2.90
CA TYR A 185 16.00 22.37 2.14
C TYR A 185 15.94 21.12 3.01
N LEU A 186 16.79 21.04 4.05
CA LEU A 186 16.75 20.00 5.08
C LEU A 186 15.47 20.09 5.91
N ASP A 187 15.13 21.28 6.38
CA ASP A 187 13.90 21.54 7.14
C ASP A 187 12.67 21.10 6.31
N ALA A 188 12.67 21.35 4.99
CA ALA A 188 11.60 20.86 4.11
C ALA A 188 11.63 19.35 3.87
N ALA A 189 12.82 18.71 3.85
CA ALA A 189 12.94 17.26 3.67
C ALA A 189 12.36 16.50 4.88
N GLU A 190 12.53 17.03 6.09
CA GLU A 190 12.00 16.44 7.33
C GLU A 190 10.46 16.32 7.29
N GLU A 191 9.75 17.23 6.62
CA GLU A 191 8.28 17.24 6.48
C GLU A 191 7.74 16.13 5.55
N PHE A 192 8.55 15.63 4.61
CA PHE A 192 8.15 14.58 3.66
C PHE A 192 8.88 13.25 3.88
N HIS A 193 9.68 13.15 4.93
CA HIS A 193 10.46 11.95 5.24
C HIS A 193 9.54 10.84 5.79
N PRO A 194 9.62 9.59 5.31
CA PRO A 194 10.55 9.07 4.30
C PRO A 194 9.96 8.99 2.87
N TYR A 195 8.68 9.35 2.67
CA TYR A 195 7.93 9.10 1.44
C TYR A 195 8.49 9.77 0.18
N ILE A 196 9.05 10.98 0.30
CA ILE A 196 9.67 11.67 -0.84
C ILE A 196 11.17 11.75 -0.59
N PRO A 197 12.01 11.05 -1.38
CA PRO A 197 13.46 11.13 -1.22
C PRO A 197 14.02 12.48 -1.67
N PHE A 198 14.78 13.12 -0.76
CA PHE A 198 15.51 14.36 -1.04
C PHE A 198 17.00 14.07 -1.21
N PHE A 199 17.57 14.57 -2.31
CA PHE A 199 19.00 14.46 -2.60
C PHE A 199 19.68 15.82 -2.56
N ALA A 200 20.95 15.84 -2.14
CA ALA A 200 21.76 17.05 -2.22
C ALA A 200 23.14 16.76 -2.80
N THR A 201 23.69 17.73 -3.51
CA THR A 201 25.11 17.71 -3.88
C THR A 201 25.79 19.01 -3.52
N PHE A 202 27.07 18.92 -3.16
CA PHE A 202 28.00 20.05 -3.07
C PHE A 202 29.08 19.99 -4.16
N ASP A 203 29.13 18.93 -4.98
CA ASP A 203 30.10 18.80 -6.06
C ASP A 203 29.60 19.49 -7.32
N SER A 204 30.26 20.60 -7.66
CA SER A 204 30.07 21.32 -8.92
C SER A 204 30.13 20.47 -10.20
N LYS A 205 30.76 19.28 -10.17
CA LYS A 205 30.77 18.35 -11.31
C LYS A 205 29.49 17.55 -11.43
N VAL A 206 28.90 17.14 -10.30
CA VAL A 206 27.60 16.46 -10.25
C VAL A 206 26.54 17.44 -10.70
N ALA A 207 26.49 18.62 -10.08
CA ALA A 207 25.58 19.69 -10.47
C ALA A 207 25.67 20.05 -11.96
N LYS A 208 26.89 20.08 -12.54
CA LYS A 208 27.06 20.34 -13.97
C LYS A 208 26.49 19.23 -14.86
N LYS A 209 26.47 17.98 -14.42
CA LYS A 209 25.88 16.88 -15.21
C LYS A 209 24.35 16.98 -15.22
N LEU A 210 23.77 17.38 -14.09
CA LEU A 210 22.34 17.61 -13.90
C LEU A 210 21.88 19.02 -14.33
N ASP A 211 22.75 19.82 -14.96
CA ASP A 211 22.53 21.24 -15.30
C ASP A 211 22.08 22.18 -14.15
N LEU A 212 22.21 21.75 -12.90
CA LEU A 212 21.89 22.52 -11.70
C LEU A 212 22.85 23.69 -11.49
N LYS A 213 22.28 24.87 -11.26
CA LYS A 213 22.99 26.06 -10.77
C LYS A 213 22.99 26.10 -9.23
N ILE A 214 23.87 26.91 -8.64
CA ILE A 214 23.92 27.04 -7.16
C ILE A 214 22.56 27.48 -6.59
N ASN A 215 22.12 26.80 -5.53
CA ASN A 215 20.82 26.89 -4.86
C ASN A 215 19.62 26.61 -5.77
N GLU A 216 19.81 25.92 -6.89
CA GLU A 216 18.72 25.37 -7.70
C GLU A 216 18.29 24.02 -7.11
N ILE A 217 16.99 23.78 -7.13
CA ILE A 217 16.35 22.54 -6.72
C ILE A 217 15.50 22.10 -7.91
N ASP A 218 15.72 20.87 -8.35
CA ASP A 218 14.94 20.23 -9.39
C ASP A 218 14.07 19.15 -8.73
N TYR A 219 12.78 19.14 -9.08
CA TYR A 219 11.82 18.10 -8.74
C TYR A 219 11.62 17.22 -9.96
N TYR A 220 11.63 15.92 -9.76
CA TYR A 220 11.30 14.92 -10.77
C TYR A 220 9.98 14.28 -10.35
N GLU A 221 8.99 14.39 -11.22
CA GLU A 221 7.77 13.61 -11.13
C GLU A 221 8.08 12.15 -11.49
N PRO A 222 7.42 11.15 -10.86
CA PRO A 222 7.55 9.76 -11.24
C PRO A 222 7.38 9.59 -12.75
N PHE A 223 8.18 8.69 -13.30
CA PHE A 223 8.17 8.26 -14.69
C PHE A 223 8.53 9.35 -15.71
N HIS A 224 9.00 10.52 -15.26
CA HIS A 224 9.45 11.61 -16.12
C HIS A 224 10.98 11.78 -16.12
N ASP A 225 11.56 11.85 -17.32
CA ASP A 225 12.99 12.09 -17.51
C ASP A 225 13.41 13.55 -17.24
N GLU A 226 12.54 14.51 -17.56
CA GLU A 226 12.83 15.94 -17.43
C GLU A 226 12.31 16.51 -16.10
N PRO A 227 13.15 17.22 -15.31
CA PRO A 227 12.69 17.80 -14.06
C PRO A 227 11.97 19.14 -14.23
N VAL A 228 11.16 19.47 -13.24
CA VAL A 228 10.64 20.82 -13.00
C VAL A 228 11.52 21.53 -11.98
N THR A 229 12.25 22.57 -12.41
CA THR A 229 13.00 23.43 -11.48
C THR A 229 12.05 24.26 -10.63
N ILE A 230 12.18 24.17 -9.30
CA ILE A 230 11.38 24.99 -8.38
C ILE A 230 11.66 26.49 -8.65
N PRO A 231 10.61 27.31 -8.88
CA PRO A 231 10.79 28.69 -9.29
C PRO A 231 11.35 29.56 -8.16
N ASN A 232 11.80 30.78 -8.52
CA ASN A 232 12.16 31.87 -7.58
C ASN A 232 13.33 31.64 -6.62
N LYS A 233 14.23 30.70 -6.91
CA LYS A 233 15.42 30.43 -6.08
C LYS A 233 16.24 31.68 -5.65
N PRO A 234 16.95 31.65 -4.51
CA PRO A 234 17.00 30.54 -3.54
C PRO A 234 15.70 30.39 -2.76
N ASN A 235 15.27 29.14 -2.57
CA ASN A 235 14.00 28.79 -1.94
C ASN A 235 14.10 28.77 -0.41
N SER A 236 13.01 29.12 0.25
CA SER A 236 12.73 28.85 1.66
C SER A 236 12.03 27.50 1.82
N GLU A 237 11.99 26.99 3.05
CA GLU A 237 11.26 25.77 3.45
C GLU A 237 9.80 25.83 2.97
N GLU A 238 9.07 26.90 3.33
CA GLU A 238 7.68 27.15 2.91
C GLU A 238 7.51 27.12 1.39
N GLU A 239 8.45 27.68 0.61
CA GLU A 239 8.37 27.65 -0.86
C GLU A 239 8.61 26.25 -1.46
N ILE A 240 9.33 25.37 -0.77
CA ILE A 240 9.57 23.98 -1.21
C ILE A 240 8.35 23.13 -0.84
N VAL A 241 7.87 23.26 0.40
CA VAL A 241 6.68 22.56 0.91
C VAL A 241 5.44 22.94 0.08
N ASP A 242 5.20 24.23 -0.17
CA ASP A 242 4.09 24.70 -1.01
C ASP A 242 4.19 24.15 -2.45
N PHE A 243 5.42 24.02 -2.98
CA PHE A 243 5.62 23.46 -4.31
C PHE A 243 5.26 21.97 -4.33
N LEU A 244 5.71 21.20 -3.34
CA LEU A 244 5.42 19.76 -3.29
C LEU A 244 3.96 19.47 -3.01
N HIS A 245 3.28 20.24 -2.16
CA HIS A 245 1.83 20.10 -2.00
C HIS A 245 1.06 20.38 -3.30
N LEU A 246 1.54 21.30 -4.15
CA LEU A 246 0.94 21.57 -5.45
C LEU A 246 1.16 20.42 -6.45
N HIS A 247 2.26 19.68 -6.32
CA HIS A 247 2.61 18.56 -7.19
C HIS A 247 2.46 17.21 -6.45
N LYS A 248 1.67 17.16 -5.36
CA LYS A 248 1.56 15.98 -4.50
C LYS A 248 1.08 14.76 -5.28
N ARG A 249 0.21 14.98 -6.26
CA ARG A 249 -0.42 13.94 -7.09
C ARG A 249 0.25 13.87 -8.46
N PRO A 250 1.09 12.86 -8.74
CA PRO A 250 1.64 12.60 -10.05
C PRO A 250 0.57 12.15 -11.04
N THR A 251 0.88 12.32 -12.34
CA THR A 251 0.04 11.85 -13.45
C THR A 251 0.00 10.33 -13.52
N LEU A 252 1.14 9.68 -13.28
CA LEU A 252 1.27 8.25 -13.10
C LEU A 252 1.95 8.01 -11.76
N ARG A 253 1.32 7.22 -10.89
CA ARG A 253 1.84 6.88 -9.56
C ARG A 253 1.74 5.38 -9.34
N LYS A 254 2.78 4.78 -8.77
CA LYS A 254 2.79 3.37 -8.39
C LYS A 254 2.09 3.21 -7.05
N LEU A 255 1.23 2.20 -6.90
CA LEU A 255 0.69 1.80 -5.61
C LEU A 255 1.78 1.04 -4.86
N GLN A 256 2.29 1.60 -3.76
CA GLN A 256 3.35 0.97 -2.97
C GLN A 256 2.81 0.44 -1.64
N PRO A 257 3.32 -0.68 -1.10
CA PRO A 257 2.82 -1.25 0.14
C PRO A 257 2.85 -0.28 1.34
N ASP A 258 3.84 0.61 1.43
CA ASP A 258 4.02 1.52 2.56
C ASP A 258 3.15 2.80 2.52
N SER A 259 2.46 3.04 1.40
CA SER A 259 1.60 4.21 1.15
C SER A 259 0.30 3.86 0.42
N MET A 260 -0.08 2.57 0.41
CA MET A 260 -1.19 2.07 -0.40
C MET A 260 -2.55 2.68 -0.02
N TYR A 261 -2.80 2.94 1.26
CA TYR A 261 -4.06 3.52 1.71
C TYR A 261 -4.09 5.01 1.40
N GLU A 262 -3.00 5.75 1.66
CA GLU A 262 -2.91 7.18 1.31
C GLU A 262 -3.17 7.40 -0.18
N THR A 263 -2.56 6.55 -1.03
CA THR A 263 -2.72 6.62 -2.48
C THR A 263 -4.15 6.30 -2.91
N TRP A 264 -4.80 5.33 -2.27
CA TRP A 264 -6.15 4.89 -2.59
C TRP A 264 -7.24 5.84 -2.05
N GLU A 265 -7.00 6.53 -0.94
CA GLU A 265 -7.93 7.53 -0.40
C GLU A 265 -7.85 8.88 -1.14
N ASP A 266 -6.75 9.12 -1.86
CA ASP A 266 -6.55 10.33 -2.68
C ASP A 266 -7.25 10.22 -4.05
N ASP A 267 -8.57 10.03 -4.05
CA ASP A 267 -9.40 9.89 -5.25
C ASP A 267 -9.58 11.19 -6.07
N LEU A 268 -10.03 11.01 -7.32
CA LEU A 268 -10.43 12.07 -8.23
C LEU A 268 -11.94 11.96 -8.48
N ASP A 269 -12.72 12.78 -7.78
CA ASP A 269 -14.18 12.84 -7.91
C ASP A 269 -14.89 11.48 -7.68
N GLY A 270 -14.35 10.66 -6.77
CA GLY A 270 -14.89 9.35 -6.38
C GLY A 270 -14.42 8.17 -7.23
N ILE A 271 -13.48 8.37 -8.15
CA ILE A 271 -12.93 7.32 -9.01
C ILE A 271 -11.40 7.30 -9.00
N HIS A 272 -10.84 6.16 -9.39
CA HIS A 272 -9.44 6.00 -9.80
C HIS A 272 -9.37 5.40 -11.20
N ILE A 273 -8.43 5.88 -12.02
CA ILE A 273 -7.97 5.14 -13.19
C ILE A 273 -6.86 4.20 -12.71
N VAL A 274 -7.08 2.89 -12.84
CA VAL A 274 -6.18 1.84 -12.34
C VAL A 274 -5.62 1.06 -13.51
N ALA A 275 -4.30 0.88 -13.53
CA ALA A 275 -3.59 0.06 -14.48
C ALA A 275 -2.89 -1.10 -13.76
N PHE A 276 -3.20 -2.35 -14.14
CA PHE A 276 -2.46 -3.53 -13.70
C PHE A 276 -1.43 -3.91 -14.75
N ALA A 277 -0.16 -3.99 -14.36
CA ALA A 277 0.92 -4.46 -15.22
C ALA A 277 2.07 -5.02 -14.37
N GLU A 278 2.51 -6.24 -14.64
CA GLU A 278 3.70 -6.85 -14.01
C GLU A 278 4.95 -6.35 -14.73
N GLU A 279 5.87 -5.66 -14.03
CA GLU A 279 7.06 -5.05 -14.66
C GLU A 279 8.01 -6.11 -15.26
N ASP A 280 8.12 -7.27 -14.62
CA ASP A 280 9.01 -8.36 -15.01
C ASP A 280 8.44 -9.24 -16.15
N ASP A 281 7.15 -9.09 -16.48
CA ASP A 281 6.50 -9.75 -17.61
C ASP A 281 6.69 -8.94 -18.91
N PRO A 282 7.02 -9.57 -20.07
CA PRO A 282 7.24 -8.84 -21.31
C PRO A 282 6.06 -7.99 -21.78
N ASP A 283 4.82 -8.46 -21.60
CA ASP A 283 3.61 -7.78 -22.06
C ASP A 283 3.23 -6.68 -21.06
N GLY A 284 3.41 -6.95 -19.75
CA GLY A 284 3.31 -5.94 -18.69
C GLY A 284 4.30 -4.78 -18.87
N TYR A 285 5.56 -5.07 -19.17
CA TYR A 285 6.57 -4.04 -19.47
C TYR A 285 6.22 -3.22 -20.71
N GLU A 286 5.78 -3.85 -21.81
CA GLU A 286 5.37 -3.13 -23.03
C GLU A 286 4.17 -2.21 -22.75
N PHE A 287 3.19 -2.69 -21.99
CA PHE A 287 2.03 -1.90 -21.58
C PHE A 287 2.41 -0.72 -20.67
N LEU A 288 3.30 -0.95 -19.71
CA LEU A 288 3.78 0.11 -18.82
C LEU A 288 4.47 1.24 -19.59
N GLU A 289 5.29 0.93 -20.61
CA GLU A 289 5.91 1.96 -21.46
C GLU A 289 4.86 2.79 -22.23
N ILE A 290 3.74 2.19 -22.65
CA ILE A 290 2.62 2.91 -23.26
C ILE A 290 1.98 3.87 -22.25
N ILE A 291 1.72 3.42 -21.02
CA ILE A 291 1.14 4.27 -19.97
C ILE A 291 2.10 5.41 -19.59
N LYS A 292 3.41 5.15 -19.52
CA LYS A 292 4.42 6.19 -19.27
C LYS A 292 4.38 7.27 -20.36
N GLU A 293 4.28 6.89 -21.64
CA GLU A 293 4.18 7.85 -22.75
C GLU A 293 2.87 8.68 -22.66
N VAL A 294 1.73 8.04 -22.38
CA VAL A 294 0.44 8.72 -22.17
C VAL A 294 0.50 9.69 -20.98
N ALA A 295 1.10 9.29 -19.87
CA ALA A 295 1.26 10.14 -18.71
C ALA A 295 2.16 11.35 -19.00
N GLU A 296 3.27 11.16 -19.73
CA GLU A 296 4.16 12.25 -20.14
C GLU A 296 3.44 13.26 -21.05
N ASP A 297 2.67 12.79 -22.03
CA ASP A 297 1.94 13.68 -22.96
C ASP A 297 0.79 14.45 -22.27
N ASN A 298 0.30 13.94 -21.12
CA ASN A 298 -0.83 14.51 -20.38
C ASN A 298 -0.47 15.07 -18.99
N THR A 299 0.82 15.23 -18.66
CA THR A 299 1.30 15.69 -17.34
C THR A 299 0.75 17.05 -16.86
N ASP A 300 0.39 17.92 -17.81
CA ASP A 300 -0.20 19.24 -17.49
C ASP A 300 -1.70 19.17 -17.13
N ASN A 301 -2.34 17.99 -17.19
CA ASN A 301 -3.75 17.78 -16.89
C ASN A 301 -3.97 17.45 -15.39
N PRO A 302 -4.46 18.39 -14.57
CA PRO A 302 -4.64 18.17 -13.13
C PRO A 302 -5.78 17.20 -12.79
N ASP A 303 -6.63 16.88 -13.76
CA ASP A 303 -7.79 15.99 -13.60
C ASP A 303 -7.42 14.54 -13.98
N LEU A 304 -6.17 14.27 -14.36
CA LEU A 304 -5.65 12.94 -14.69
C LEU A 304 -4.68 12.45 -13.61
N SER A 305 -4.96 11.27 -13.05
CA SER A 305 -4.00 10.50 -12.26
C SER A 305 -4.29 9.01 -12.44
N ILE A 306 -3.27 8.26 -12.84
CA ILE A 306 -3.32 6.81 -13.08
C ILE A 306 -2.56 6.13 -11.94
N ILE A 307 -3.20 5.19 -11.27
CA ILE A 307 -2.55 4.30 -10.30
C ILE A 307 -2.09 3.06 -11.06
N TRP A 308 -0.78 2.88 -11.18
CA TRP A 308 -0.20 1.62 -11.61
C TRP A 308 -0.03 0.68 -10.42
N ILE A 309 -0.53 -0.54 -10.56
CA ILE A 309 -0.38 -1.63 -9.60
C ILE A 309 0.39 -2.75 -10.28
N ASP A 310 1.54 -3.12 -9.70
CA ASP A 310 2.18 -4.38 -10.02
C ASP A 310 1.55 -5.49 -9.15
N PRO A 311 0.86 -6.48 -9.73
CA PRO A 311 0.23 -7.55 -8.96
C PRO A 311 1.21 -8.34 -8.09
N GLU A 312 2.49 -8.45 -8.47
CA GLU A 312 3.49 -9.21 -7.71
C GLU A 312 3.80 -8.59 -6.35
N GLU A 313 3.60 -7.28 -6.18
CA GLU A 313 3.78 -6.58 -4.90
C GLU A 313 2.63 -6.85 -3.91
N PHE A 314 1.46 -7.27 -4.41
CA PHE A 314 0.26 -7.51 -3.60
C PHE A 314 -0.31 -8.92 -3.81
N PRO A 315 0.45 -9.99 -3.57
CA PRO A 315 0.06 -11.36 -3.92
C PRO A 315 -1.19 -11.85 -3.17
N LEU A 316 -1.49 -11.25 -2.01
CA LEU A 316 -2.69 -11.57 -1.22
C LEU A 316 -3.97 -10.92 -1.77
N LEU A 317 -3.84 -9.84 -2.55
CA LEU A 317 -4.96 -9.10 -3.13
C LEU A 317 -5.32 -9.57 -4.55
N ILE A 318 -4.42 -10.26 -5.25
CA ILE A 318 -4.68 -10.82 -6.60
C ILE A 318 -6.03 -11.56 -6.67
N PRO A 319 -6.33 -12.57 -5.82
CA PRO A 319 -7.60 -13.30 -5.94
C PRO A 319 -8.82 -12.43 -5.65
N TYR A 320 -8.67 -11.42 -4.78
CA TYR A 320 -9.73 -10.48 -4.46
C TYR A 320 -10.04 -9.58 -5.66
N TRP A 321 -9.02 -9.03 -6.30
CA TRP A 321 -9.18 -8.18 -7.49
C TRP A 321 -9.74 -8.96 -8.68
N GLU A 322 -9.25 -10.17 -8.96
CA GLU A 322 -9.81 -11.02 -10.02
C GLU A 322 -11.30 -11.36 -9.79
N GLU A 323 -11.67 -11.65 -8.53
CA GLU A 323 -13.07 -11.94 -8.18
C GLU A 323 -13.96 -10.68 -8.24
N THR A 324 -13.46 -9.56 -7.74
CA THR A 324 -14.23 -8.30 -7.63
C THR A 324 -14.43 -7.64 -8.99
N PHE A 325 -13.37 -7.55 -9.78
CA PHE A 325 -13.35 -6.83 -11.05
C PHE A 325 -13.62 -7.72 -12.26
N GLY A 326 -13.63 -9.05 -12.09
CA GLY A 326 -13.89 -9.99 -13.18
C GLY A 326 -12.77 -10.03 -14.24
N ILE A 327 -11.57 -9.57 -13.89
CA ILE A 327 -10.38 -9.53 -14.76
C ILE A 327 -9.43 -10.71 -14.46
N ASP A 328 -8.46 -10.92 -15.36
CA ASP A 328 -7.40 -11.93 -15.23
C ASP A 328 -6.05 -11.24 -15.07
N LEU A 329 -5.51 -11.19 -13.85
CA LEU A 329 -4.30 -10.41 -13.55
C LEU A 329 -3.01 -11.06 -14.08
N SER A 330 -3.11 -12.19 -14.79
CA SER A 330 -1.97 -12.72 -15.54
C SER A 330 -1.66 -11.95 -16.84
N ARG A 331 -2.42 -10.90 -17.15
CA ARG A 331 -2.23 -10.03 -18.32
C ARG A 331 -2.51 -8.56 -17.93
N PRO A 332 -2.05 -7.58 -18.73
CA PRO A 332 -2.25 -6.18 -18.41
C PRO A 332 -3.72 -5.75 -18.49
N HIS A 333 -4.12 -4.80 -17.64
CA HIS A 333 -5.46 -4.19 -17.62
C HIS A 333 -5.38 -2.70 -17.34
N ILE A 334 -6.32 -1.91 -17.87
CA ILE A 334 -6.58 -0.54 -17.43
C ILE A 334 -8.08 -0.30 -17.34
N GLY A 335 -8.52 0.37 -16.29
CA GLY A 335 -9.93 0.53 -15.98
C GLY A 335 -10.19 1.69 -15.02
N VAL A 336 -11.47 1.95 -14.80
CA VAL A 336 -11.95 2.92 -13.80
C VAL A 336 -12.57 2.14 -12.65
N VAL A 337 -12.21 2.50 -11.42
CA VAL A 337 -12.78 1.91 -10.20
C VAL A 337 -13.45 3.00 -9.37
N ASN A 338 -14.70 2.78 -8.99
CA ASN A 338 -15.42 3.64 -8.04
C ASN A 338 -15.03 3.28 -6.60
N VAL A 339 -14.55 4.25 -5.84
CA VAL A 339 -14.04 4.01 -4.47
C VAL A 339 -15.14 3.72 -3.45
N THR A 340 -16.41 4.00 -3.78
CA THR A 340 -17.54 3.89 -2.85
C THR A 340 -18.06 2.46 -2.73
N ASP A 341 -18.13 1.73 -3.85
CA ASP A 341 -18.73 0.40 -3.94
C ASP A 341 -17.87 -0.63 -4.69
N ALA A 342 -16.67 -0.23 -5.13
CA ALA A 342 -15.74 -1.04 -5.92
C ALA A 342 -16.30 -1.51 -7.28
N ASP A 343 -17.30 -0.81 -7.80
CA ASP A 343 -17.75 -0.99 -9.17
C ASP A 343 -16.67 -0.55 -10.17
N SER A 344 -16.60 -1.19 -11.33
CA SER A 344 -15.48 -0.98 -12.24
C SER A 344 -15.79 -1.28 -13.70
N VAL A 345 -15.23 -0.47 -14.60
CA VAL A 345 -15.25 -0.68 -16.06
C VAL A 345 -13.81 -0.79 -16.57
N TRP A 346 -13.54 -1.73 -17.47
CA TRP A 346 -12.20 -2.05 -17.97
C TRP A 346 -12.11 -1.91 -19.48
N MET A 347 -10.96 -1.44 -19.98
CA MET A 347 -10.70 -1.37 -21.42
C MET A 347 -10.66 -2.77 -22.03
N ASP A 348 -11.45 -2.99 -23.08
CA ASP A 348 -11.48 -4.25 -23.80
C ASP A 348 -10.15 -4.52 -24.52
N MET A 349 -9.43 -5.55 -24.08
CA MET A 349 -8.26 -6.10 -24.76
C MET A 349 -8.48 -7.60 -25.06
N GLU A 350 -8.44 -7.98 -26.34
CA GLU A 350 -8.78 -9.34 -26.78
C GLU A 350 -7.86 -10.38 -26.10
N ASP A 351 -6.56 -10.11 -26.04
CA ASP A 351 -5.54 -10.92 -25.38
C ASP A 351 -4.28 -10.08 -25.05
N GLU A 352 -3.26 -10.72 -24.48
CA GLU A 352 -1.96 -10.10 -24.12
C GLU A 352 -1.19 -9.53 -25.33
N GLU A 353 -1.49 -9.97 -26.56
CA GLU A 353 -0.84 -9.47 -27.78
C GLU A 353 -1.58 -8.24 -28.38
N ASP A 354 -2.74 -7.86 -27.85
CA ASP A 354 -3.62 -6.78 -28.34
C ASP A 354 -3.55 -5.52 -27.45
N LEU A 355 -2.33 -5.15 -27.04
CA LEU A 355 -2.10 -3.92 -26.28
C LEU A 355 -2.51 -2.68 -27.09
N PRO A 356 -3.14 -1.67 -26.46
CA PRO A 356 -3.52 -0.45 -27.15
C PRO A 356 -2.30 0.35 -27.57
N THR A 357 -2.44 1.11 -28.64
CA THR A 357 -1.47 2.17 -28.93
C THR A 357 -1.66 3.37 -27.98
N VAL A 358 -0.64 4.22 -27.88
CA VAL A 358 -0.71 5.49 -27.11
C VAL A 358 -1.96 6.29 -27.49
N ASP A 359 -2.20 6.50 -28.79
CA ASP A 359 -3.37 7.23 -29.30
C ASP A 359 -4.70 6.58 -28.85
N GLU A 360 -4.80 5.24 -28.85
CA GLU A 360 -6.02 4.52 -28.45
C GLU A 360 -6.26 4.59 -26.94
N LEU A 361 -5.19 4.57 -26.14
CA LEU A 361 -5.28 4.73 -24.69
C LEU A 361 -5.63 6.17 -24.30
N GLU A 362 -5.04 7.17 -24.97
CA GLU A 362 -5.42 8.58 -24.78
C GLU A 362 -6.91 8.80 -25.08
N ASP A 363 -7.40 8.32 -26.23
CA ASP A 363 -8.81 8.44 -26.60
C ASP A 363 -9.72 7.80 -25.52
N TRP A 364 -9.36 6.63 -24.99
CA TRP A 364 -10.13 5.96 -23.92
C TRP A 364 -10.13 6.76 -22.61
N ILE A 365 -8.99 7.32 -22.21
CA ILE A 365 -8.88 8.17 -21.01
C ILE A 365 -9.67 9.47 -21.20
N GLU A 366 -9.63 10.08 -22.39
CA GLU A 366 -10.45 11.27 -22.69
C GLU A 366 -11.93 10.96 -22.51
N ASP A 367 -12.42 9.83 -23.03
CA ASP A 367 -13.82 9.39 -22.88
C ASP A 367 -14.19 9.16 -21.39
N VAL A 368 -13.28 8.61 -20.57
CA VAL A 368 -13.45 8.50 -19.11
C VAL A 368 -13.57 9.87 -18.44
N LEU A 369 -12.65 10.79 -18.76
CA LEU A 369 -12.63 12.13 -18.16
C LEU A 369 -13.82 13.00 -18.60
N GLU A 370 -14.36 12.77 -19.80
CA GLU A 370 -15.60 13.41 -20.27
C GLU A 370 -16.86 12.78 -19.65
N GLY A 371 -16.73 11.60 -19.03
CA GLY A 371 -17.80 10.81 -18.43
C GLY A 371 -18.60 9.98 -19.44
N ASP A 372 -18.11 9.87 -20.68
CA ASP A 372 -18.68 9.00 -21.72
C ASP A 372 -18.41 7.52 -21.42
N ILE A 373 -17.34 7.22 -20.66
CA ILE A 373 -17.10 5.92 -20.01
C ILE A 373 -17.20 6.13 -18.49
N ASN A 374 -18.11 5.41 -17.84
CA ASN A 374 -18.32 5.48 -16.40
C ASN A 374 -18.84 4.13 -15.88
N THR A 375 -18.80 3.94 -14.56
CA THR A 375 -19.22 2.67 -13.94
C THR A 375 -20.76 2.55 -13.84
N GLU A 376 -21.52 3.65 -13.91
CA GLU A 376 -22.98 3.62 -13.73
C GLU A 376 -23.76 3.10 -14.95
N ASP A 377 -23.16 3.10 -16.15
CA ASP A 377 -23.83 2.71 -17.41
C ASP A 377 -23.82 1.20 -17.68
N ASP A 378 -23.06 0.39 -16.92
CA ASP A 378 -23.01 -1.09 -17.06
C ASP A 378 -24.22 -1.81 -16.46
N ASP A 379 -25.08 -1.09 -15.71
CA ASP A 379 -26.26 -1.64 -15.03
C ASP A 379 -27.52 -1.76 -15.92
N ASP A 380 -27.52 -1.21 -17.14
CA ASP A 380 -28.73 -1.01 -17.96
C ASP A 380 -28.93 -2.02 -19.12
N ASP A 381 -28.07 -3.03 -19.27
CA ASP A 381 -28.02 -3.90 -20.49
C ASP A 381 -28.58 -5.34 -20.30
N ASP A 382 -29.63 -5.52 -19.49
CA ASP A 382 -30.23 -6.86 -19.25
C ASP A 382 -31.77 -6.91 -19.35
N ASP A 383 -32.39 -6.18 -20.29
CA ASP A 383 -33.86 -6.23 -20.48
C ASP A 383 -34.38 -6.02 -21.92
N ASP A 384 -33.65 -6.46 -22.96
CA ASP A 384 -34.17 -6.55 -24.33
C ASP A 384 -33.81 -7.90 -24.98
N ASP A 385 -34.43 -8.98 -24.49
CA ASP A 385 -34.55 -10.23 -25.26
C ASP A 385 -36.00 -10.45 -25.74
N ASP A 386 -36.09 -10.52 -27.06
CA ASP A 386 -37.25 -10.68 -27.92
C ASP A 386 -38.20 -11.83 -27.53
N ASP A 387 -39.52 -11.55 -27.56
CA ASP A 387 -40.52 -12.55 -27.95
C ASP A 387 -41.48 -11.92 -28.99
N ASP A 388 -40.95 -11.72 -30.20
CA ASP A 388 -41.71 -11.67 -31.46
C ASP A 388 -42.17 -13.10 -31.81
N ASP A 389 -43.49 -13.35 -31.80
CA ASP A 389 -44.26 -13.83 -32.96
C ASP A 389 -45.50 -14.68 -32.59
N ASP A 390 -46.63 -14.18 -33.10
CA ASP A 390 -47.73 -14.88 -33.76
C ASP A 390 -48.78 -15.71 -32.96
N ASP A 391 -49.97 -15.10 -32.96
CA ASP A 391 -51.26 -15.63 -33.43
C ASP A 391 -52.20 -16.41 -32.47
N ASP A 392 -53.44 -15.92 -32.52
CA ASP A 392 -54.74 -16.56 -32.24
C ASP A 392 -55.27 -16.64 -30.80
N ASP A 393 -55.73 -15.49 -30.28
CA ASP A 393 -56.89 -15.43 -29.37
C ASP A 393 -58.18 -15.22 -30.19
N ASP A 394 -58.95 -16.30 -30.37
CA ASP A 394 -60.40 -16.22 -30.60
C ASP A 394 -61.04 -17.39 -29.84
N ASP A 395 -61.69 -17.02 -28.74
CA ASP A 395 -62.91 -17.56 -28.12
C ASP A 395 -63.29 -19.04 -28.35
N ASP A 396 -63.48 -19.78 -27.26
CA ASP A 396 -64.82 -20.27 -26.85
C ASP A 396 -64.69 -21.27 -25.68
N ASP A 397 -65.52 -21.03 -24.65
CA ASP A 397 -66.41 -21.99 -23.96
C ASP A 397 -65.77 -23.30 -23.42
N ASP A 398 -66.07 -23.81 -22.23
CA ASP A 398 -67.12 -23.61 -21.25
C ASP A 398 -66.85 -24.67 -20.16
N ASP A 399 -67.53 -24.53 -19.03
CA ASP A 399 -68.01 -25.61 -18.16
C ASP A 399 -66.94 -26.39 -17.36
N ASP A 400 -66.82 -26.12 -16.07
CA ASP A 400 -67.76 -26.44 -14.97
C ASP A 400 -67.29 -27.71 -14.24
N ASP A 401 -67.72 -27.75 -12.98
CA ASP A 401 -67.71 -28.87 -12.05
C ASP A 401 -66.36 -29.19 -11.41
N ASP A 402 -66.26 -29.36 -10.10
CA ASP A 402 -67.13 -29.16 -8.93
C ASP A 402 -66.24 -29.71 -7.78
N ASP A 403 -66.50 -29.25 -6.55
CA ASP A 403 -66.53 -30.08 -5.33
C ASP A 403 -65.29 -30.97 -5.00
N ASP A 404 -64.77 -31.03 -3.79
CA ASP A 404 -65.32 -30.76 -2.48
C ASP A 404 -64.23 -31.22 -1.48
N ASP A 405 -64.46 -30.83 -0.23
CA ASP A 405 -64.02 -31.46 1.02
C ASP A 405 -62.57 -31.20 1.44
N ASP A 406 -62.34 -30.27 2.38
CA ASP A 406 -62.75 -30.27 3.80
C ASP A 406 -61.68 -30.91 4.70
N ASP A 407 -61.24 -30.04 5.60
CA ASP A 407 -61.25 -30.27 7.05
C ASP A 407 -60.09 -30.97 7.76
N ASP A 408 -59.68 -30.20 8.78
CA ASP A 408 -59.44 -30.59 10.16
C ASP A 408 -58.07 -31.19 10.48
N ASP A 409 -57.21 -30.44 11.17
CA ASP A 409 -57.29 -29.98 12.57
C ASP A 409 -56.53 -30.96 13.50
N ASP A 410 -56.14 -30.36 14.62
CA ASP A 410 -55.68 -30.97 15.86
C ASP A 410 -54.16 -31.25 15.94
N ASP A 411 -53.47 -30.23 16.48
CA ASP A 411 -53.09 -30.13 17.90
C ASP A 411 -52.80 -31.42 18.68
N ASP A 412 -52.13 -31.20 19.81
CA ASP A 412 -51.83 -32.09 20.91
C ASP A 412 -50.46 -32.79 20.80
N ASP A 413 -49.58 -32.73 21.79
CA ASP A 413 -49.66 -32.09 23.10
C ASP A 413 -48.30 -32.38 23.78
N ASP A 414 -47.93 -31.43 24.64
CA ASP A 414 -47.57 -31.68 26.02
C ASP A 414 -46.20 -32.26 26.43
N ASP A 415 -45.65 -31.48 27.36
CA ASP A 415 -45.26 -31.90 28.71
C ASP A 415 -43.94 -32.64 28.80
N ASP A 416 -42.95 -32.18 29.55
CA ASP A 416 -42.92 -31.75 30.96
C ASP A 416 -41.69 -32.57 31.44
N ASP A 417 -40.88 -32.24 32.41
CA ASP A 417 -40.91 -31.25 33.47
C ASP A 417 -39.57 -31.49 34.19
N ASP A 418 -39.24 -30.51 35.01
CA ASP A 418 -38.72 -30.71 36.36
C ASP A 418 -37.29 -31.21 36.60
N ASP A 419 -36.59 -30.30 37.29
CA ASP A 419 -36.08 -30.53 38.63
C ASP A 419 -34.81 -31.39 38.74
N ASP A 420 -33.86 -31.09 39.60
CA ASP A 420 -33.68 -30.05 40.60
C ASP A 420 -32.26 -30.33 41.16
N ASP A 421 -31.84 -29.48 42.10
CA ASP A 421 -30.95 -29.82 43.20
C ASP A 421 -29.46 -29.99 42.85
N ASP A 422 -28.50 -29.47 43.60
CA ASP A 422 -28.45 -28.57 44.75
C ASP A 422 -26.96 -28.62 45.16
N ASP A 423 -26.52 -27.62 45.92
CA ASP A 423 -25.48 -27.72 46.95
C ASP A 423 -24.02 -28.03 46.48
N ASP A 424 -22.95 -27.51 47.07
CA ASP A 424 -22.74 -26.61 48.19
C ASP A 424 -21.22 -26.34 48.22
N ASP A 425 -20.88 -25.14 48.67
CA ASP A 425 -19.84 -24.82 49.65
C ASP A 425 -18.33 -25.05 49.44
N ASP A 426 -17.67 -24.05 50.03
CA ASP A 426 -16.37 -23.99 50.71
C ASP A 426 -15.13 -23.77 49.85
N ASP A 427 -14.59 -22.55 49.87
CA ASP A 427 -13.61 -22.05 50.88
C ASP A 427 -12.30 -22.85 50.82
N ASP A 428 -11.22 -22.18 50.38
CA ASP A 428 -10.03 -22.10 51.22
C ASP A 428 -9.07 -21.01 50.71
N GLU A 429 -8.43 -20.40 51.72
CA GLU A 429 -7.55 -19.22 51.78
C GLU A 429 -6.36 -19.14 50.82
#